data_AF-A0AAP0GN28-F1
#
_entry.id   AF-A0AAP0GN28-F1
#
_cell.length_a   1.000
_cell.length_b   1.000
_cell.length_c   1.000
_cell.angle_alpha   90.00
_cell.angle_beta   90.00
_cell.angle_gamma   90.00
#
_symmetry.space_group_name_H-M   'P 1'
#
loop_
_entity.id
_entity.type
_entity.pdbx_description
1 polymer ?
#
loop_
_entity_poly.entity_id
_entity_poly.type
_entity_poly.pdbx_seq_one_letter_code
_entity_poly.pdbx_strand_id
1 'polypeptide(L)'
;MGSPVVVSLSANPSVFSPKINRISVRHFNKHLVGQLSTDNTFKTTLQRPLFSATDLHPSRNRFHFVHPIKSSYSSTTGSIFDNPVVTNFDNFSLDSLKKALIELNPIRVLKWVIIGSIAVASVKWGVNTLLSPFFWMYFSWTWVFWPWYIAIGVAIYGIYGFRKHIKGEASVTEQLAIVTSAFTWLTLVPPGYANGFLEGWPFVFFFVYHYFFFLNVSIRKRLYGDFYPREHDPKWDVTTPVWHRVLFCVGVISSHWFAAFEAPQLHLIPGGWRNLGIWGLIMLTVLSQYHSTLYLANYSEKVVVPTAVVQFGPYRWVRHPIYASTGLLFLTYFIALRAPLSSLFVIAVCLMYYDQKAKLEEALMVDTFGDGYTEYMKKVRYKFIPFVY
;
A
#
# COMPACT_ATOMS: atom_id res chain seq x y z
N MET A 1 22.40 23.31 -58.52
CA MET A 1 21.26 23.43 -59.46
C MET A 1 20.53 22.10 -59.46
N GLY A 2 19.25 21.96 -59.09
CA GLY A 2 18.35 22.90 -58.42
C GLY A 2 17.04 22.19 -58.05
N SER A 3 16.60 22.33 -56.80
CA SER A 3 15.19 22.18 -56.41
C SER A 3 14.47 23.52 -56.71
N PRO A 4 13.12 23.65 -56.64
CA PRO A 4 12.13 22.68 -56.15
C PRO A 4 10.86 22.50 -57.03
N VAL A 5 10.00 21.53 -56.67
CA VAL A 5 8.54 21.71 -56.78
C VAL A 5 7.89 21.24 -55.49
N VAL A 6 7.13 22.14 -54.88
CA VAL A 6 6.24 21.90 -53.73
C VAL A 6 4.81 22.11 -54.22
N VAL A 7 3.92 21.14 -53.97
CA VAL A 7 2.50 21.40 -53.72
C VAL A 7 2.05 20.49 -52.59
N SER A 8 1.37 21.07 -51.61
CA SER A 8 0.88 20.42 -50.38
C SER A 8 -0.63 20.60 -50.23
N LEU A 9 -1.21 19.99 -49.17
CA LEU A 9 -2.60 20.10 -48.68
C LEU A 9 -3.63 19.29 -49.50
N SER A 10 -4.61 18.57 -48.92
CA SER A 10 -4.90 18.16 -47.53
C SER A 10 -5.89 16.97 -47.55
N ALA A 11 -6.29 16.27 -46.47
CA ALA A 11 -6.08 16.46 -45.03
C ALA A 11 -6.10 15.11 -44.24
N ASN A 12 -5.66 15.17 -42.98
CA ASN A 12 -6.02 14.28 -41.85
C ASN A 12 -6.60 15.22 -40.74
N PRO A 13 -7.16 14.77 -39.59
CA PRO A 13 -7.35 13.40 -39.07
C PRO A 13 -8.76 13.09 -38.48
N SER A 14 -9.03 11.83 -38.14
CA SER A 14 -10.12 11.45 -37.20
C SER A 14 -9.56 11.13 -35.80
N VAL A 15 -9.55 12.13 -34.93
CA VAL A 15 -9.16 12.01 -33.51
C VAL A 15 -10.40 11.81 -32.64
N PHE A 16 -10.45 10.73 -31.86
CA PHE A 16 -11.42 10.57 -30.77
C PHE A 16 -10.75 10.90 -29.42
N SER A 17 -10.73 12.19 -29.09
CA SER A 17 -10.48 12.68 -27.72
C SER A 17 -11.79 13.24 -27.16
N PRO A 18 -12.26 12.81 -25.97
CA PRO A 18 -13.47 13.37 -25.38
C PRO A 18 -13.20 14.80 -24.88
N LYS A 19 -13.93 15.78 -25.42
CA LYS A 19 -13.93 17.16 -24.93
C LYS A 19 -14.52 17.22 -23.52
N ILE A 20 -13.68 17.46 -22.52
CA ILE A 20 -14.15 17.92 -21.20
C ILE A 20 -14.23 19.44 -21.25
N ASN A 21 -15.45 19.98 -21.13
CA ASN A 21 -15.66 21.41 -21.00
C ASN A 21 -15.04 21.92 -19.68
N ARG A 22 -14.18 22.93 -19.75
CA ARG A 22 -13.71 23.67 -18.57
C ARG A 22 -14.88 24.39 -17.90
N ILE A 23 -15.45 23.80 -16.86
CA ILE A 23 -16.33 24.52 -15.92
C ILE A 23 -15.45 25.22 -14.90
N SER A 24 -15.35 26.56 -15.03
CA SER A 24 -14.65 27.41 -14.09
C SER A 24 -15.48 27.58 -12.80
N VAL A 25 -15.13 26.85 -11.75
CA VAL A 25 -15.70 27.09 -10.42
C VAL A 25 -14.91 28.22 -9.76
N ARG A 26 -15.39 29.46 -9.95
CA ARG A 26 -14.91 30.65 -9.22
C ARG A 26 -15.20 30.49 -7.72
N HIS A 27 -14.21 30.70 -6.87
CA HIS A 27 -14.43 30.82 -5.43
C HIS A 27 -15.34 32.01 -5.13
N PHE A 28 -16.48 31.75 -4.49
CA PHE A 28 -17.38 32.78 -3.98
C PHE A 28 -16.83 33.34 -2.66
N ASN A 29 -16.06 34.43 -2.74
CA ASN A 29 -15.77 35.25 -1.57
C ASN A 29 -17.04 36.04 -1.18
N LYS A 30 -17.62 35.74 -0.02
CA LYS A 30 -18.62 36.62 0.59
C LYS A 30 -17.90 37.80 1.25
N HIS A 31 -18.19 39.00 0.74
CA HIS A 31 -17.91 40.24 1.46
C HIS A 31 -18.57 40.20 2.85
N LEU A 32 -17.84 40.64 3.86
CA LEU A 32 -18.43 41.33 4.99
C LEU A 32 -17.75 42.69 5.08
N VAL A 33 -18.52 43.74 4.84
CA VAL A 33 -18.05 45.13 4.82
C VAL A 33 -18.14 45.70 6.23
N GLY A 34 -17.06 46.30 6.71
CA GLY A 34 -17.00 47.06 7.96
C GLY A 34 -15.95 48.15 7.85
N GLN A 35 -16.34 49.38 8.16
CA GLN A 35 -15.51 50.61 8.15
C GLN A 35 -14.36 50.49 9.18
N LEU A 36 -13.27 51.28 9.18
CA LEU A 36 -13.12 52.70 8.83
C LEU A 36 -11.65 53.08 8.54
N SER A 37 -11.47 54.19 7.79
CA SER A 37 -10.32 55.12 7.71
C SER A 37 -9.66 55.45 9.08
N THR A 38 -8.41 55.94 9.26
CA THR A 38 -7.31 56.39 8.37
C THR A 38 -5.97 56.51 9.16
N ASP A 39 -4.87 56.80 8.46
CA ASP A 39 -3.75 57.69 8.85
C ASP A 39 -2.51 57.23 9.68
N ASN A 40 -1.37 57.53 9.05
CA ASN A 40 -0.05 57.98 9.52
C ASN A 40 0.88 57.02 10.30
N THR A 41 2.05 56.63 9.75
CA THR A 41 3.29 57.34 9.32
C THR A 41 4.32 57.52 10.47
N PHE A 42 5.62 57.36 10.15
CA PHE A 42 6.86 57.71 10.89
C PHE A 42 7.61 56.64 11.72
N LYS A 43 8.59 56.01 11.04
CA LYS A 43 10.05 55.99 11.34
C LYS A 43 10.60 55.57 12.74
N THR A 44 11.27 54.41 12.71
CA THR A 44 12.68 54.13 13.13
C THR A 44 13.18 54.34 14.57
N THR A 45 14.09 53.41 14.96
CA THR A 45 15.12 53.49 16.04
C THR A 45 14.58 53.42 17.50
N LEU A 46 15.29 52.91 18.52
CA LEU A 46 16.73 52.59 18.66
C LEU A 46 16.96 51.52 19.77
N GLN A 47 18.02 50.69 19.64
CA GLN A 47 18.80 49.96 20.68
C GLN A 47 18.21 48.96 21.71
N ARG A 48 18.97 47.85 21.83
CA ARG A 48 19.18 46.92 22.97
C ARG A 48 20.12 47.58 24.02
N PRO A 49 20.20 47.16 25.31
CA PRO A 49 20.89 45.90 25.65
C PRO A 49 20.46 45.11 26.92
N LEU A 50 21.08 43.92 27.00
CA LEU A 50 21.32 42.98 28.11
C LEU A 50 20.91 43.36 29.55
N PHE A 51 20.41 42.36 30.30
CA PHE A 51 21.25 41.71 31.32
C PHE A 51 20.92 40.21 31.47
N SER A 52 21.91 39.45 31.91
CA SER A 52 21.87 37.99 32.09
C SER A 52 21.93 37.65 33.59
N ALA A 53 21.32 36.53 34.01
CA ALA A 53 21.92 35.58 34.97
C ALA A 53 20.92 34.47 35.37
N THR A 54 21.30 33.22 35.09
CA THR A 54 21.31 32.02 35.96
C THR A 54 20.26 31.83 37.09
N ASP A 55 19.86 30.63 37.50
CA ASP A 55 19.87 29.24 36.99
C ASP A 55 19.45 28.35 38.19
N LEU A 56 19.31 27.03 37.94
CA LEU A 56 19.33 25.92 38.93
C LEU A 56 18.10 25.64 39.82
N HIS A 57 17.67 24.38 39.72
CA HIS A 57 16.65 23.72 40.54
C HIS A 57 17.04 22.24 40.72
N PRO A 58 17.00 21.70 41.94
CA PRO A 58 16.81 20.26 42.18
C PRO A 58 15.60 20.04 43.13
N SER A 59 15.13 18.86 43.50
CA SER A 59 14.94 17.52 42.88
C SER A 59 14.35 16.63 44.00
N ARG A 60 13.52 15.63 43.68
CA ARG A 60 13.06 14.54 44.61
C ARG A 60 12.20 15.03 45.82
N ASN A 61 11.40 14.20 46.51
CA ASN A 61 11.33 12.73 46.56
C ASN A 61 9.87 12.21 46.76
N ARG A 62 9.66 10.89 46.68
CA ARG A 62 8.39 10.16 46.90
C ARG A 62 8.50 9.33 48.21
N PHE A 63 7.41 9.09 48.95
CA PHE A 63 7.12 8.06 50.00
C PHE A 63 6.14 8.69 51.04
N HIS A 64 5.25 8.03 51.80
CA HIS A 64 4.36 6.86 51.73
C HIS A 64 3.64 6.79 53.12
N PHE A 65 2.39 6.31 53.18
CA PHE A 65 1.72 5.64 54.33
C PHE A 65 1.04 6.38 55.54
N VAL A 66 -0.07 5.74 55.93
CA VAL A 66 -0.88 5.68 57.19
C VAL A 66 -1.96 6.76 57.52
N HIS A 67 -3.18 6.24 57.76
CA HIS A 67 -4.38 6.79 58.43
C HIS A 67 -4.20 6.91 59.98
N PRO A 68 -5.22 7.25 60.82
CA PRO A 68 -6.64 7.60 60.60
C PRO A 68 -7.11 8.90 61.30
N ILE A 69 -8.41 9.22 61.22
CA ILE A 69 -9.32 9.42 62.39
C ILE A 69 -10.73 9.80 61.90
N LYS A 70 -11.76 9.28 62.59
CA LYS A 70 -13.15 9.75 62.48
C LYS A 70 -13.41 10.84 63.53
N SER A 71 -14.06 11.93 63.14
CA SER A 71 -15.11 12.54 63.99
C SER A 71 -16.07 13.38 63.15
N SER A 72 -17.35 13.19 63.41
CA SER A 72 -18.44 13.99 62.85
C SER A 72 -18.56 15.31 63.63
N TYR A 73 -19.11 16.36 63.01
CA TYR A 73 -20.42 16.91 63.41
C TYR A 73 -20.97 17.85 62.31
N SER A 74 -22.28 17.81 62.12
CA SER A 74 -23.08 18.67 61.23
C SER A 74 -23.29 20.07 61.86
N SER A 75 -23.85 21.09 61.21
CA SER A 75 -24.72 21.14 60.01
C SER A 75 -24.57 22.49 59.30
N THR A 76 -24.49 22.49 57.97
CA THR A 76 -24.07 23.66 57.17
C THR A 76 -25.22 24.61 56.80
N THR A 77 -25.06 25.89 57.15
CA THR A 77 -25.62 27.03 56.41
C THR A 77 -24.52 27.64 55.52
N GLY A 78 -24.89 28.21 54.36
CA GLY A 78 -24.00 29.09 53.57
C GLY A 78 -23.39 28.50 52.29
N SER A 79 -24.14 28.61 51.20
CA SER A 79 -23.78 29.24 49.91
C SER A 79 -22.37 29.13 49.27
N ILE A 80 -22.37 29.14 47.93
CA ILE A 80 -21.25 29.41 46.99
C ILE A 80 -20.40 28.19 46.61
N PHE A 81 -20.87 27.46 45.59
CA PHE A 81 -20.03 26.85 44.56
C PHE A 81 -20.84 26.75 43.25
N ASP A 82 -20.64 27.72 42.35
CA ASP A 82 -21.25 27.72 41.02
C ASP A 82 -20.66 26.60 40.15
N ASN A 83 -21.45 25.55 39.91
CA ASN A 83 -21.12 24.47 39.00
C ASN A 83 -22.00 24.55 37.74
N PRO A 84 -21.46 24.89 36.55
CA PRO A 84 -22.24 25.10 35.31
C PRO A 84 -22.78 23.80 34.67
N VAL A 85 -22.74 22.68 35.41
CA VAL A 85 -23.20 21.36 34.97
C VAL A 85 -24.57 21.00 35.59
N VAL A 86 -24.94 21.60 36.73
CA VAL A 86 -26.22 21.32 37.39
C VAL A 86 -27.36 22.17 36.81
N THR A 87 -27.07 23.38 36.34
CA THR A 87 -28.05 24.31 35.75
C THR A 87 -28.71 23.82 34.45
N ASN A 88 -28.20 22.76 33.82
CA ASN A 88 -28.85 22.12 32.67
C ASN A 88 -29.97 21.14 33.06
N PHE A 89 -30.11 20.76 34.33
CA PHE A 89 -31.16 19.83 34.77
C PHE A 89 -32.45 20.53 35.26
N ASP A 90 -32.36 21.77 35.75
CA ASP A 90 -33.53 22.50 36.25
C ASP A 90 -34.49 22.97 35.14
N ASN A 91 -34.02 23.03 33.88
CA ASN A 91 -34.88 23.34 32.72
C ASN A 91 -35.62 22.12 32.14
N PHE A 92 -35.44 20.92 32.70
CA PHE A 92 -36.16 19.72 32.27
C PHE A 92 -37.56 19.65 32.92
N SER A 93 -38.42 20.61 32.60
CA SER A 93 -39.75 20.67 33.21
C SER A 93 -40.56 19.41 32.87
N LEU A 94 -41.15 18.78 33.88
CA LEU A 94 -41.97 17.58 33.69
C LEU A 94 -43.12 17.82 32.70
N ASP A 95 -43.65 19.04 32.63
CA ASP A 95 -44.65 19.41 31.64
C ASP A 95 -44.12 19.44 30.21
N SER A 96 -42.86 19.85 29.96
CA SER A 96 -42.26 19.75 28.61
C SER A 96 -42.04 18.30 28.19
N LEU A 97 -41.58 17.44 29.12
CA LEU A 97 -41.47 15.99 28.89
C LEU A 97 -42.85 15.36 28.63
N LYS A 98 -43.87 15.75 29.41
CA LYS A 98 -45.25 15.28 29.29
C LYS A 98 -45.89 15.75 27.98
N LYS A 99 -45.61 16.98 27.53
CA LYS A 99 -46.05 17.50 26.22
C LYS A 99 -45.40 16.73 25.07
N ALA A 100 -44.09 16.48 25.14
CA ALA A 100 -43.39 15.63 24.17
C ALA A 100 -43.91 14.18 24.16
N LEU A 101 -44.22 13.61 25.33
CA LEU A 101 -44.84 12.28 25.48
C LEU A 101 -46.27 12.22 24.90
N ILE A 102 -47.01 13.34 24.90
CA ILE A 102 -48.36 13.44 24.31
C ILE A 102 -48.29 13.69 22.79
N GLU A 103 -47.29 14.42 22.29
CA GLU A 103 -47.04 14.61 20.86
C GLU A 103 -46.38 13.39 20.17
N LEU A 104 -45.80 12.48 20.96
CA LEU A 104 -45.25 11.22 20.47
C LEU A 104 -46.37 10.30 19.96
N ASN A 105 -46.69 10.44 18.66
CA ASN A 105 -47.60 9.55 17.95
C ASN A 105 -47.24 8.07 18.26
N PRO A 106 -48.13 7.30 18.91
CA PRO A 106 -47.79 5.98 19.45
C PRO A 106 -47.35 5.00 18.37
N ILE A 107 -47.83 5.18 17.13
CA ILE A 107 -47.45 4.38 15.97
C ILE A 107 -45.99 4.62 15.57
N ARG A 108 -45.45 5.84 15.76
CA ARG A 108 -44.03 6.14 15.51
C ARG A 108 -43.13 5.53 16.58
N VAL A 109 -43.52 5.63 17.86
CA VAL A 109 -42.77 5.01 18.97
C VAL A 109 -42.71 3.49 18.78
N LEU A 110 -43.86 2.85 18.50
CA LEU A 110 -43.93 1.42 18.24
C LEU A 110 -43.02 0.98 17.08
N LYS A 111 -42.99 1.73 15.98
CA LYS A 111 -42.07 1.46 14.85
C LYS A 111 -40.59 1.52 15.28
N TRP A 112 -40.17 2.54 16.02
CA TRP A 112 -38.78 2.64 16.49
C TRP A 112 -38.42 1.55 17.51
N VAL A 113 -39.35 1.15 18.38
CA VAL A 113 -39.16 0.03 19.32
C VAL A 113 -39.03 -1.30 18.57
N ILE A 114 -39.83 -1.54 17.53
CA ILE A 114 -39.72 -2.75 16.70
C ILE A 114 -38.39 -2.76 15.94
N ILE A 115 -37.99 -1.65 15.32
CA ILE A 115 -36.70 -1.54 14.61
C ILE A 115 -35.52 -1.75 15.58
N GLY A 116 -35.57 -1.13 16.76
CA GLY A 116 -34.58 -1.31 17.82
C GLY A 116 -34.53 -2.75 18.34
N SER A 117 -35.68 -3.39 18.52
CA SER A 117 -35.78 -4.80 18.91
C SER A 117 -35.15 -5.73 17.88
N ILE A 118 -35.46 -5.54 16.59
CA ILE A 118 -34.87 -6.31 15.48
C ILE A 118 -33.37 -6.07 15.39
N ALA A 119 -32.90 -4.83 15.56
CA ALA A 119 -31.47 -4.51 15.56
C ALA A 119 -30.74 -5.18 16.74
N VAL A 120 -31.27 -5.08 17.96
CA VAL A 120 -30.70 -5.73 19.16
C VAL A 120 -30.73 -7.26 19.03
N ALA A 121 -31.80 -7.84 18.49
CA ALA A 121 -31.88 -9.28 18.23
C ALA A 121 -30.85 -9.73 17.17
N SER A 122 -30.68 -8.95 16.10
CA SER A 122 -29.69 -9.23 15.04
C SER A 122 -28.26 -9.12 15.56
N VAL A 123 -27.96 -8.10 16.37
CA VAL A 123 -26.66 -7.94 17.04
C VAL A 123 -26.41 -9.10 18.01
N LYS A 124 -27.39 -9.45 18.86
CA LYS A 124 -27.29 -10.58 19.80
C LYS A 124 -27.08 -11.92 19.08
N TRP A 125 -27.79 -12.16 17.99
CA TRP A 125 -27.61 -13.35 17.15
C TRP A 125 -26.23 -13.38 16.47
N GLY A 126 -25.78 -12.25 15.92
CA GLY A 126 -24.45 -12.11 15.33
C GLY A 126 -23.33 -12.34 16.35
N VAL A 127 -23.42 -11.74 17.54
CA VAL A 127 -22.47 -11.93 18.65
C VAL A 127 -22.48 -13.39 19.14
N ASN A 128 -23.64 -14.00 19.35
CA ASN A 128 -23.72 -15.41 19.74
C ASN A 128 -23.14 -16.34 18.66
N THR A 129 -23.34 -16.03 17.37
CA THR A 129 -22.76 -16.79 16.26
C THR A 129 -21.24 -16.65 16.25
N LEU A 130 -20.72 -15.43 16.34
CA LEU A 130 -19.27 -15.13 16.38
C LEU A 130 -18.57 -15.64 17.65
N LEU A 131 -19.27 -15.78 18.77
CA LEU A 131 -18.73 -16.40 19.99
C LEU A 131 -18.90 -17.92 20.02
N SER A 132 -19.62 -18.51 19.06
CA SER A 132 -19.78 -19.97 19.02
C SER A 132 -18.49 -20.65 18.51
N PRO A 133 -18.01 -21.72 19.17
CA PRO A 133 -16.85 -22.46 18.69
C PRO A 133 -17.14 -23.16 17.36
N PHE A 134 -18.40 -23.55 17.13
CA PHE A 134 -18.83 -24.17 15.88
C PHE A 134 -18.73 -23.23 14.67
N PHE A 135 -19.04 -21.93 14.82
CA PHE A 135 -18.84 -20.96 13.75
C PHE A 135 -17.38 -20.92 13.33
N TRP A 136 -16.44 -20.79 14.28
CA TRP A 136 -15.01 -20.76 13.97
C TRP A 136 -14.49 -22.10 13.43
N MET A 137 -15.06 -23.23 13.84
CA MET A 137 -14.75 -24.54 13.27
C MET A 137 -15.15 -24.61 11.79
N TYR A 138 -16.41 -24.32 11.45
CA TYR A 138 -16.89 -24.37 10.06
C TYR A 138 -16.28 -23.25 9.20
N PHE A 139 -16.06 -22.06 9.76
CA PHE A 139 -15.34 -20.98 9.09
C PHE A 139 -13.88 -21.37 8.83
N SER A 140 -13.17 -21.98 9.79
CA SER A 140 -11.83 -22.54 9.56
C SER A 140 -11.85 -23.59 8.45
N TRP A 141 -12.88 -24.45 8.39
CA TRP A 141 -13.02 -25.43 7.30
C TRP A 141 -13.17 -24.77 5.92
N THR A 142 -13.76 -23.57 5.78
CA THR A 142 -13.77 -22.85 4.49
C THR A 142 -12.42 -22.23 4.11
N TRP A 143 -11.42 -22.22 5.01
CA TRP A 143 -10.03 -21.87 4.69
C TRP A 143 -9.14 -23.10 4.49
N VAL A 144 -9.42 -24.20 5.20
CA VAL A 144 -8.73 -25.49 5.04
C VAL A 144 -9.07 -26.10 3.67
N PHE A 145 -10.35 -26.31 3.37
CA PHE A 145 -10.79 -26.79 2.06
C PHE A 145 -10.78 -25.64 1.06
N TRP A 146 -10.16 -25.84 -0.11
CA TRP A 146 -9.89 -24.76 -1.05
C TRP A 146 -11.20 -24.09 -1.56
N PRO A 147 -11.48 -22.83 -1.18
CA PRO A 147 -12.81 -22.24 -1.38
C PRO A 147 -12.92 -21.60 -2.76
N TRP A 148 -13.29 -22.40 -3.76
CA TRP A 148 -13.51 -21.93 -5.14
C TRP A 148 -14.37 -20.66 -5.25
N TYR A 149 -15.44 -20.56 -4.47
CA TYR A 149 -16.30 -19.36 -4.46
C TYR A 149 -15.57 -18.09 -4.03
N ILE A 150 -14.65 -18.18 -3.07
CA ILE A 150 -13.81 -17.05 -2.63
C ILE A 150 -12.80 -16.70 -3.73
N ALA A 151 -12.12 -17.69 -4.31
CA ALA A 151 -11.18 -17.47 -5.40
C ALA A 151 -11.84 -16.79 -6.63
N ILE A 152 -13.04 -17.25 -7.01
CA ILE A 152 -13.85 -16.68 -8.10
C ILE A 152 -14.36 -15.27 -7.73
N GLY A 153 -14.85 -15.06 -6.50
CA GLY A 153 -15.27 -13.73 -6.03
C GLY A 153 -14.13 -12.70 -6.07
N VAL A 154 -12.94 -13.11 -5.63
CA VAL A 154 -11.70 -12.32 -5.73
C VAL A 154 -11.28 -12.09 -7.19
N ALA A 155 -11.47 -13.06 -8.09
CA ALA A 155 -11.26 -12.88 -9.54
C ALA A 155 -12.16 -11.78 -10.11
N ILE A 156 -13.47 -11.89 -9.87
CA ILE A 156 -14.49 -10.97 -10.38
C ILE A 156 -14.24 -9.55 -9.86
N TYR A 157 -13.97 -9.40 -8.56
CA TYR A 157 -13.69 -8.09 -7.97
C TYR A 157 -12.37 -7.48 -8.47
N GLY A 158 -11.33 -8.30 -8.69
CA GLY A 158 -10.09 -7.88 -9.33
C GLY A 158 -10.29 -7.40 -10.77
N ILE A 159 -11.07 -8.12 -11.57
CA ILE A 159 -11.41 -7.74 -12.96
C ILE A 159 -12.25 -6.46 -12.99
N TYR A 160 -13.20 -6.30 -12.06
CA TYR A 160 -13.97 -5.06 -11.89
C TYR A 160 -13.06 -3.87 -11.58
N GLY A 161 -12.16 -4.01 -10.59
CA GLY A 161 -11.16 -3.00 -10.26
C GLY A 161 -10.25 -2.67 -11.46
N PHE A 162 -9.81 -3.67 -12.21
CA PHE A 162 -8.96 -3.50 -13.39
C PHE A 162 -9.66 -2.71 -14.51
N ARG A 163 -10.93 -3.03 -14.80
CA ARG A 163 -11.75 -2.26 -15.77
C ARG A 163 -11.87 -0.78 -15.37
N LYS A 164 -12.01 -0.50 -14.07
CA LYS A 164 -12.08 0.86 -13.54
C LYS A 164 -10.72 1.56 -13.50
N HIS A 165 -9.64 0.81 -13.32
CA HIS A 165 -8.27 1.31 -13.36
C HIS A 165 -7.85 1.75 -14.78
N ILE A 166 -8.23 0.99 -15.82
CA ILE A 166 -8.05 1.39 -17.23
C ILE A 166 -8.73 2.74 -17.54
N LYS A 167 -9.85 3.05 -16.88
CA LYS A 167 -10.56 4.34 -17.01
C LYS A 167 -9.95 5.48 -16.18
N GLY A 168 -8.96 5.21 -15.33
CA GLY A 168 -8.41 6.19 -14.38
C GLY A 168 -9.29 6.46 -13.15
N GLU A 169 -10.35 5.68 -12.93
CA GLU A 169 -11.37 5.90 -11.89
C GLU A 169 -11.14 5.04 -10.62
N ALA A 170 -10.14 4.15 -10.62
CA ALA A 170 -9.97 3.15 -9.56
C ALA A 170 -9.43 3.74 -8.25
N SER A 171 -10.12 3.45 -7.15
CA SER A 171 -9.69 3.76 -5.79
C SER A 171 -8.45 2.93 -5.39
N VAL A 172 -7.78 3.36 -4.31
CA VAL A 172 -6.66 2.58 -3.73
C VAL A 172 -7.10 1.17 -3.30
N THR A 173 -8.34 1.01 -2.83
CA THR A 173 -8.89 -0.31 -2.43
C THR A 173 -9.17 -1.21 -3.62
N GLU A 174 -9.65 -0.65 -4.75
CA GLU A 174 -9.83 -1.39 -6.00
C GLU A 174 -8.48 -1.76 -6.63
N GLN A 175 -7.48 -0.86 -6.58
CA GLN A 175 -6.12 -1.14 -7.04
C GLN A 175 -5.45 -2.25 -6.20
N LEU A 176 -5.60 -2.21 -4.87
CA LEU A 176 -5.15 -3.30 -4.01
C LEU A 176 -5.86 -4.62 -4.36
N ALA A 177 -7.16 -4.58 -4.64
CA ALA A 177 -7.92 -5.77 -5.04
C ALA A 177 -7.46 -6.39 -6.36
N ILE A 178 -7.01 -5.60 -7.35
CA ILE A 178 -6.37 -6.12 -8.57
C ILE A 178 -5.12 -6.94 -8.20
N VAL A 179 -4.24 -6.38 -7.36
CA VAL A 179 -2.99 -7.01 -6.95
C VAL A 179 -3.25 -8.29 -6.13
N THR A 180 -4.19 -8.22 -5.19
CA THR A 180 -4.63 -9.38 -4.41
C THR A 180 -5.20 -10.47 -5.29
N SER A 181 -6.06 -10.11 -6.24
CA SER A 181 -6.62 -11.06 -7.20
C SER A 181 -5.55 -11.75 -8.03
N ALA A 182 -4.62 -10.99 -8.60
CA ALA A 182 -3.50 -11.53 -9.37
C ALA A 182 -2.65 -12.52 -8.55
N PHE A 183 -2.28 -12.18 -7.30
CA PHE A 183 -1.46 -13.07 -6.49
C PHE A 183 -2.23 -14.25 -5.86
N THR A 184 -3.53 -14.13 -5.58
CA THR A 184 -4.38 -15.29 -5.22
C THR A 184 -4.37 -16.31 -6.37
N TRP A 185 -4.57 -15.85 -7.61
CA TRP A 185 -4.62 -16.70 -8.79
C TRP A 185 -3.25 -17.21 -9.26
N LEU A 186 -2.17 -16.55 -8.86
CA LEU A 186 -0.81 -17.00 -9.15
C LEU A 186 -0.27 -17.99 -8.10
N THR A 187 -0.50 -17.75 -6.80
CA THR A 187 0.22 -18.47 -5.73
C THR A 187 -0.63 -19.42 -4.88
N LEU A 188 -1.96 -19.20 -4.80
CA LEU A 188 -2.87 -19.99 -3.97
C LEU A 188 -3.79 -20.90 -4.79
N VAL A 189 -4.38 -20.39 -5.89
CA VAL A 189 -5.26 -21.20 -6.77
C VAL A 189 -4.56 -22.46 -7.28
N PRO A 190 -3.33 -22.44 -7.81
CA PRO A 190 -2.71 -23.65 -8.35
C PRO A 190 -2.53 -24.77 -7.31
N PRO A 191 -1.84 -24.57 -6.16
CA PRO A 191 -1.70 -25.64 -5.17
C PRO A 191 -3.05 -26.02 -4.54
N GLY A 192 -3.97 -25.07 -4.34
CA GLY A 192 -5.31 -25.35 -3.80
C GLY A 192 -6.16 -26.22 -4.73
N TYR A 193 -6.03 -26.03 -6.05
CA TYR A 193 -6.67 -26.90 -7.04
C TYR A 193 -6.07 -28.30 -7.05
N ALA A 194 -4.74 -28.41 -7.10
CA ALA A 194 -4.06 -29.71 -7.21
C ALA A 194 -4.21 -30.58 -5.94
N ASN A 195 -4.36 -29.97 -4.76
CA ASN A 195 -4.44 -30.68 -3.47
C ASN A 195 -5.85 -30.74 -2.88
N GLY A 196 -6.79 -29.88 -3.30
CA GLY A 196 -8.14 -29.75 -2.73
C GLY A 196 -8.21 -29.01 -1.38
N PHE A 197 -7.07 -28.80 -0.71
CA PHE A 197 -6.93 -28.05 0.52
C PHE A 197 -5.70 -27.13 0.46
N LEU A 198 -5.67 -26.10 1.30
CA LEU A 198 -4.48 -25.28 1.54
C LEU A 198 -4.13 -25.24 3.02
N GLU A 199 -2.89 -25.61 3.35
CA GLU A 199 -2.38 -25.51 4.70
C GLU A 199 -0.93 -24.99 4.71
N GLY A 200 -0.61 -24.18 5.73
CA GLY A 200 0.75 -23.78 6.03
C GLY A 200 1.36 -22.79 5.03
N TRP A 201 2.46 -23.20 4.40
CA TRP A 201 3.43 -22.28 3.81
C TRP A 201 3.02 -21.57 2.49
N PRO A 202 2.06 -22.04 1.66
CA PRO A 202 1.60 -21.25 0.50
C PRO A 202 1.05 -19.87 0.87
N PHE A 203 0.37 -19.75 2.03
CA PHE A 203 -0.09 -18.46 2.55
C PHE A 203 1.08 -17.50 2.85
N VAL A 204 2.23 -18.02 3.31
CA VAL A 204 3.43 -17.21 3.52
C VAL A 204 3.89 -16.59 2.19
N PHE A 205 3.93 -17.37 1.10
CA PHE A 205 4.31 -16.83 -0.21
C PHE A 205 3.30 -15.84 -0.75
N PHE A 206 2.00 -16.05 -0.54
CA PHE A 206 0.98 -15.06 -0.89
C PHE A 206 1.26 -13.69 -0.25
N PHE A 207 1.57 -13.66 1.06
CA PHE A 207 1.93 -12.41 1.76
C PHE A 207 3.31 -11.87 1.35
N VAL A 208 4.30 -12.74 1.12
CA VAL A 208 5.64 -12.33 0.64
C VAL A 208 5.55 -11.71 -0.75
N TYR A 209 4.78 -12.29 -1.68
CA TYR A 209 4.56 -11.71 -3.02
C TYR A 209 3.87 -10.34 -2.91
N HIS A 210 2.78 -10.24 -2.14
CA HIS A 210 2.12 -8.94 -1.87
C HIS A 210 3.14 -7.90 -1.39
N TYR A 211 3.85 -8.21 -0.30
CA TYR A 211 4.77 -7.29 0.32
C TYR A 211 5.94 -6.93 -0.61
N PHE A 212 6.50 -7.89 -1.35
CA PHE A 212 7.62 -7.69 -2.27
C PHE A 212 7.32 -6.66 -3.36
N PHE A 213 6.15 -6.75 -4.01
CA PHE A 213 5.78 -5.79 -5.07
C PHE A 213 5.40 -4.41 -4.50
N PHE A 214 4.83 -4.34 -3.30
CA PHE A 214 4.61 -3.06 -2.60
C PHE A 214 5.87 -2.45 -1.98
N LEU A 215 6.91 -3.26 -1.70
CA LEU A 215 8.13 -2.84 -1.00
C LEU A 215 8.78 -1.60 -1.62
N ASN A 216 8.76 -1.51 -2.95
CA ASN A 216 9.26 -0.34 -3.67
C ASN A 216 8.48 0.93 -3.31
N VAL A 217 7.15 0.88 -3.27
CA VAL A 217 6.32 2.02 -2.86
C VAL A 217 6.52 2.35 -1.38
N SER A 218 6.61 1.33 -0.52
CA SER A 218 6.79 1.49 0.93
C SER A 218 8.13 2.14 1.30
N ILE A 219 9.25 1.69 0.71
CA ILE A 219 10.58 2.28 0.94
C ILE A 219 10.58 3.75 0.51
N ARG A 220 10.08 4.04 -0.69
CA ARG A 220 10.06 5.40 -1.25
C ARG A 220 9.20 6.35 -0.45
N LYS A 221 8.00 5.93 -0.03
CA LYS A 221 7.14 6.73 0.87
C LYS A 221 7.82 7.00 2.23
N ARG A 222 8.60 6.05 2.75
CA ARG A 222 9.38 6.23 3.99
C ARG A 222 10.56 7.20 3.82
N LEU A 223 11.18 7.26 2.65
CA LEU A 223 12.35 8.11 2.37
C LEU A 223 11.96 9.55 2.00
N TYR A 224 10.89 9.74 1.23
CA TYR A 224 10.56 11.05 0.62
C TYR A 224 9.18 11.61 1.01
N GLY A 225 8.39 10.86 1.78
CA GLY A 225 7.03 11.26 2.14
C GLY A 225 6.03 10.96 1.02
N ASP A 226 5.03 11.83 0.85
CA ASP A 226 4.01 11.65 -0.18
C ASP A 226 4.50 12.03 -1.58
N PHE A 227 4.16 11.20 -2.56
CA PHE A 227 4.63 11.34 -3.94
C PHE A 227 3.93 12.50 -4.66
N TYR A 228 4.70 13.51 -5.06
CA TYR A 228 4.26 14.44 -6.09
C TYR A 228 4.46 13.78 -7.47
N PRO A 229 3.46 13.81 -8.37
CA PRO A 229 3.63 13.28 -9.73
C PRO A 229 4.70 14.08 -10.47
N ARG A 230 5.74 13.40 -10.97
CA ARG A 230 6.76 14.02 -11.82
C ARG A 230 6.14 14.39 -13.17
N GLU A 231 6.60 15.48 -13.75
CA GLU A 231 6.37 15.77 -15.18
C GLU A 231 6.95 14.61 -16.02
N HIS A 232 6.14 14.09 -16.94
CA HIS A 232 6.40 12.82 -17.61
C HIS A 232 7.39 13.01 -18.77
N ASP A 233 8.63 12.52 -18.59
CA ASP A 233 9.66 12.50 -19.62
C ASP A 233 9.73 11.12 -20.30
N PRO A 234 9.29 11.01 -21.58
CA PRO A 234 9.26 9.74 -22.29
C PRO A 234 10.65 9.15 -22.57
N LYS A 235 11.74 9.90 -22.37
CA LYS A 235 13.11 9.35 -22.46
C LYS A 235 13.32 8.18 -21.47
N TRP A 236 12.64 8.19 -20.33
CA TRP A 236 12.85 7.22 -19.25
C TRP A 236 11.86 6.03 -19.29
N ASP A 237 10.90 6.03 -20.22
CA ASP A 237 9.94 4.95 -20.40
C ASP A 237 10.51 3.77 -21.20
N VAL A 238 11.48 3.08 -20.61
CA VAL A 238 12.06 1.87 -21.20
C VAL A 238 11.04 0.72 -21.16
N THR A 239 10.22 0.66 -22.20
CA THR A 239 9.16 -0.33 -22.36
C THR A 239 9.56 -1.40 -23.38
N THR A 240 9.32 -2.66 -23.02
CA THR A 240 9.47 -3.80 -23.94
C THR A 240 8.21 -3.95 -24.80
N PRO A 241 8.32 -4.50 -26.03
CA PRO A 241 7.17 -4.69 -26.91
C PRO A 241 6.06 -5.52 -26.24
N VAL A 242 4.80 -5.17 -26.49
CA VAL A 242 3.63 -5.75 -25.81
C VAL A 242 3.65 -7.28 -25.82
N TRP A 243 4.00 -7.90 -26.94
CA TRP A 243 4.12 -9.36 -27.05
C TRP A 243 5.11 -9.98 -26.06
N HIS A 244 6.28 -9.36 -25.81
CA HIS A 244 7.23 -9.86 -24.83
C HIS A 244 6.69 -9.79 -23.39
N ARG A 245 5.93 -8.73 -23.08
CA ARG A 245 5.24 -8.61 -21.78
C ARG A 245 4.15 -9.65 -21.61
N VAL A 246 3.35 -9.90 -22.66
CA VAL A 246 2.32 -10.94 -22.66
C VAL A 246 2.93 -12.33 -22.51
N LEU A 247 3.98 -12.65 -23.28
CA LEU A 247 4.71 -13.92 -23.18
C LEU A 247 5.32 -14.14 -21.78
N PHE A 248 5.88 -13.10 -21.16
CA PHE A 248 6.37 -13.16 -19.79
C PHE A 248 5.23 -13.47 -18.80
N CYS A 249 4.11 -12.74 -18.86
CA CYS A 249 2.96 -13.00 -17.99
C CYS A 249 2.40 -14.41 -18.18
N VAL A 250 2.23 -14.86 -19.43
CA VAL A 250 1.75 -16.22 -19.74
C VAL A 250 2.73 -17.28 -19.26
N GLY A 251 4.04 -17.08 -19.45
CA GLY A 251 5.09 -18.00 -18.97
C GLY A 251 5.11 -18.11 -17.44
N VAL A 252 5.00 -16.99 -16.71
CA VAL A 252 4.95 -16.97 -15.25
C VAL A 252 3.66 -17.60 -14.71
N ILE A 253 2.50 -17.36 -15.33
CA ILE A 253 1.26 -18.05 -14.94
C ILE A 253 1.39 -19.56 -15.21
N SER A 254 1.87 -19.94 -16.40
CA SER A 254 2.02 -21.34 -16.79
C SER A 254 3.00 -22.09 -15.89
N SER A 255 4.09 -21.45 -15.44
CA SER A 255 5.05 -22.08 -14.52
C SER A 255 4.42 -22.35 -13.15
N HIS A 256 3.62 -21.43 -12.60
CA HIS A 256 2.92 -21.63 -11.33
C HIS A 256 1.87 -22.74 -11.40
N TRP A 257 1.13 -22.84 -12.51
CA TRP A 257 0.20 -23.94 -12.73
C TRP A 257 0.91 -25.28 -12.92
N PHE A 258 1.97 -25.33 -13.74
CA PHE A 258 2.76 -26.54 -13.95
C PHE A 258 3.37 -27.05 -12.64
N ALA A 259 3.87 -26.15 -11.78
CA ALA A 259 4.43 -26.50 -10.48
C ALA A 259 3.43 -27.13 -9.52
N ALA A 260 2.16 -26.74 -9.59
CA ALA A 260 1.13 -27.36 -8.76
C ALA A 260 0.83 -28.82 -9.16
N PHE A 261 1.05 -29.18 -10.44
CA PHE A 261 0.94 -30.55 -10.92
C PHE A 261 2.25 -31.36 -10.74
N GLU A 262 3.41 -30.69 -10.76
CA GLU A 262 4.71 -31.31 -10.52
C GLU A 262 4.98 -31.58 -9.03
N ALA A 263 4.48 -30.71 -8.14
CA ALA A 263 4.74 -30.78 -6.71
C ALA A 263 4.15 -32.05 -6.06
N PRO A 264 4.86 -32.66 -5.08
CA PRO A 264 4.25 -33.65 -4.22
C PRO A 264 3.12 -33.02 -3.39
N GLN A 265 2.20 -33.88 -2.93
CA GLN A 265 1.04 -33.45 -2.14
C GLN A 265 1.47 -32.58 -0.94
N LEU A 266 0.75 -31.49 -0.69
CA LEU A 266 1.20 -30.39 0.18
C LEU A 266 1.51 -30.85 1.62
N HIS A 267 0.81 -31.85 2.13
CA HIS A 267 1.03 -32.43 3.45
C HIS A 267 2.35 -33.24 3.58
N LEU A 268 2.93 -33.69 2.45
CA LEU A 268 4.23 -34.36 2.41
C LEU A 268 5.39 -33.36 2.49
N ILE A 269 5.15 -32.09 2.13
CA ILE A 269 6.15 -31.03 2.21
C ILE A 269 6.22 -30.55 3.67
N PRO A 270 7.34 -30.79 4.40
CA PRO A 270 7.41 -30.48 5.81
C PRO A 270 7.32 -28.97 6.04
N GLY A 271 6.45 -28.53 6.94
CA GLY A 271 6.29 -27.12 7.30
C GLY A 271 7.29 -26.59 8.34
N GLY A 272 7.11 -25.32 8.70
CA GLY A 272 7.75 -24.69 9.85
C GLY A 272 9.28 -24.60 9.75
N TRP A 273 9.96 -24.89 10.87
CA TRP A 273 11.41 -24.75 11.02
C TRP A 273 12.23 -25.74 10.20
N ARG A 274 11.66 -26.85 9.72
CA ARG A 274 12.38 -27.81 8.85
C ARG A 274 12.81 -27.21 7.50
N ASN A 275 12.23 -26.07 7.13
CA ASN A 275 12.50 -25.34 5.89
C ASN A 275 13.45 -24.14 6.09
N LEU A 276 14.44 -24.19 7.00
CA LEU A 276 15.39 -23.09 7.23
C LEU A 276 16.00 -22.52 5.94
N GLY A 277 16.34 -23.38 4.96
CA GLY A 277 16.86 -22.93 3.67
C GLY A 277 15.89 -22.06 2.88
N ILE A 278 14.59 -22.39 2.87
CA ILE A 278 13.55 -21.61 2.18
C ILE A 278 13.33 -20.28 2.92
N TRP A 279 13.32 -20.27 4.25
CA TRP A 279 13.26 -19.03 5.03
C TRP A 279 14.48 -18.13 4.76
N GLY A 280 15.68 -18.72 4.66
CA GLY A 280 16.89 -18.01 4.25
C GLY A 280 16.78 -17.41 2.84
N LEU A 281 16.24 -18.14 1.88
CA LEU A 281 16.00 -17.65 0.51
C LEU A 281 14.95 -16.53 0.46
N ILE A 282 13.86 -16.62 1.24
CA ILE A 282 12.86 -15.55 1.36
C ILE A 282 13.51 -14.29 1.94
N MET A 283 14.29 -14.42 3.02
CA MET A 283 14.99 -13.29 3.63
C MET A 283 16.01 -12.68 2.67
N LEU A 284 16.81 -13.50 1.98
CA LEU A 284 17.76 -13.05 0.95
C LEU A 284 17.04 -12.28 -0.18
N THR A 285 15.89 -12.78 -0.63
CA THR A 285 15.05 -12.16 -1.66
C THR A 285 14.56 -10.77 -1.23
N VAL A 286 13.95 -10.67 -0.04
CA VAL A 286 13.39 -9.41 0.48
C VAL A 286 14.50 -8.42 0.83
N LEU A 287 15.61 -8.88 1.42
CA LEU A 287 16.76 -8.02 1.73
C LEU A 287 17.47 -7.52 0.46
N SER A 288 17.62 -8.36 -0.56
CA SER A 288 18.18 -7.95 -1.86
C SER A 288 17.31 -6.88 -2.52
N GLN A 289 15.99 -7.07 -2.57
CA GLN A 289 15.05 -6.07 -3.08
C GLN A 289 15.13 -4.77 -2.26
N TYR A 290 15.09 -4.86 -0.92
CA TYR A 290 15.14 -3.71 -0.02
C TYR A 290 16.38 -2.84 -0.26
N HIS A 291 17.57 -3.44 -0.26
CA HIS A 291 18.80 -2.70 -0.46
C HIS A 291 18.89 -2.15 -1.89
N SER A 292 18.50 -2.93 -2.90
CA SER A 292 18.56 -2.50 -4.31
C SER A 292 17.69 -1.29 -4.59
N THR A 293 16.51 -1.23 -3.97
CA THR A 293 15.62 -0.07 -4.05
C THR A 293 16.11 1.10 -3.22
N LEU A 294 16.59 0.86 -1.98
CA LEU A 294 17.13 1.91 -1.10
C LEU A 294 18.31 2.64 -1.76
N TYR A 295 19.23 1.91 -2.39
CA TYR A 295 20.35 2.51 -3.11
C TYR A 295 19.92 3.21 -4.40
N LEU A 296 18.96 2.67 -5.17
CA LEU A 296 18.51 3.30 -6.42
C LEU A 296 17.72 4.59 -6.19
N ALA A 297 16.77 4.57 -5.25
CA ALA A 297 15.88 5.69 -4.92
C ALA A 297 16.66 7.00 -4.68
N ASN A 298 17.78 6.91 -3.95
CA ASN A 298 18.61 8.05 -3.57
C ASN A 298 19.26 8.79 -4.75
N TYR A 299 19.40 8.17 -5.92
CA TYR A 299 20.11 8.74 -7.08
C TYR A 299 19.24 8.94 -8.32
N SER A 300 18.08 8.27 -8.43
CA SER A 300 17.21 8.37 -9.61
C SER A 300 15.88 9.08 -9.36
N GLU A 301 15.34 9.08 -8.14
CA GLU A 301 13.96 9.53 -7.89
C GLU A 301 13.86 10.94 -7.32
N LYS A 302 14.83 11.35 -6.47
CA LYS A 302 14.94 12.71 -5.93
C LYS A 302 15.18 13.79 -7.02
N VAL A 303 15.55 13.37 -8.23
CA VAL A 303 16.05 14.21 -9.31
C VAL A 303 15.33 13.89 -10.62
N VAL A 304 14.92 14.91 -11.39
CA VAL A 304 14.18 14.75 -12.66
C VAL A 304 14.98 13.91 -13.67
N VAL A 305 16.30 14.05 -13.65
CA VAL A 305 17.27 13.26 -14.41
C VAL A 305 18.18 12.54 -13.42
N PRO A 306 18.41 11.22 -13.53
CA PRO A 306 19.35 10.49 -12.68
C PRO A 306 20.74 11.14 -12.65
N THR A 307 21.27 11.46 -11.47
CA THR A 307 22.49 12.29 -11.36
C THR A 307 23.78 11.49 -11.57
N ALA A 308 23.79 10.19 -11.25
CA ALA A 308 24.99 9.36 -11.30
C ALA A 308 24.65 7.86 -11.43
N VAL A 309 25.61 7.08 -11.94
CA VAL A 309 25.57 5.62 -11.97
C VAL A 309 25.76 5.05 -10.56
N VAL A 310 24.79 4.27 -10.06
CA VAL A 310 24.85 3.65 -8.74
C VAL A 310 25.76 2.41 -8.78
N GLN A 311 26.92 2.47 -8.13
CA GLN A 311 27.90 1.37 -8.08
C GLN A 311 28.01 0.68 -6.71
N PHE A 312 27.17 1.07 -5.74
CA PHE A 312 27.28 0.68 -4.33
C PHE A 312 26.17 -0.29 -3.90
N GLY A 313 26.38 -0.99 -2.78
CA GLY A 313 25.43 -1.99 -2.28
C GLY A 313 25.31 -3.19 -3.24
N PRO A 314 24.09 -3.68 -3.52
CA PRO A 314 23.86 -4.79 -4.45
C PRO A 314 24.44 -4.57 -5.85
N TYR A 315 24.45 -3.32 -6.33
CA TYR A 315 24.98 -2.93 -7.63
C TYR A 315 26.50 -3.15 -7.79
N ARG A 316 27.23 -3.45 -6.70
CA ARG A 316 28.65 -3.85 -6.77
C ARG A 316 28.84 -5.27 -7.33
N TRP A 317 27.86 -6.16 -7.12
CA TRP A 317 27.98 -7.58 -7.50
C TRP A 317 27.25 -7.91 -8.80
N VAL A 318 26.15 -7.20 -9.08
CA VAL A 318 25.19 -7.51 -10.15
C VAL A 318 24.65 -6.19 -10.70
N ARG A 319 24.57 -6.03 -12.02
CA ARG A 319 24.08 -4.77 -12.64
C ARG A 319 22.59 -4.50 -12.40
N HIS A 320 21.75 -5.54 -12.40
CA HIS A 320 20.29 -5.42 -12.26
C HIS A 320 19.75 -6.23 -11.07
N PRO A 321 20.11 -5.86 -9.83
CA PRO A 321 19.81 -6.66 -8.66
C PRO A 321 18.31 -6.72 -8.31
N ILE A 322 17.49 -5.75 -8.76
CA ILE A 322 16.01 -5.77 -8.67
C ILE A 322 15.38 -6.88 -9.54
N TYR A 323 15.96 -7.16 -10.71
CA TYR A 323 15.50 -8.26 -11.56
C TYR A 323 15.99 -9.60 -11.01
N ALA A 324 17.21 -9.64 -10.47
CA ALA A 324 17.73 -10.80 -9.76
C ALA A 324 16.87 -11.20 -8.55
N SER A 325 16.47 -10.25 -7.69
CA SER A 325 15.55 -10.51 -6.57
C SER A 325 14.15 -10.94 -7.03
N THR A 326 13.64 -10.40 -8.14
CA THR A 326 12.32 -10.84 -8.67
C THR A 326 12.38 -12.27 -9.23
N GLY A 327 13.45 -12.62 -9.96
CA GLY A 327 13.70 -14.00 -10.38
C GLY A 327 13.91 -14.96 -9.19
N LEU A 328 14.60 -14.50 -8.14
CA LEU A 328 14.82 -15.27 -6.92
C LEU A 328 13.52 -15.49 -6.11
N LEU A 329 12.62 -14.50 -6.07
CA LEU A 329 11.28 -14.65 -5.48
C LEU A 329 10.51 -15.81 -6.14
N PHE A 330 10.49 -15.81 -7.46
CA PHE A 330 9.83 -16.87 -8.24
C PHE A 330 10.49 -18.21 -7.97
N LEU A 331 11.81 -18.32 -8.16
CA LEU A 331 12.58 -19.53 -7.89
C LEU A 331 12.36 -20.09 -6.48
N THR A 332 12.31 -19.23 -5.46
CA THR A 332 12.11 -19.63 -4.06
C THR A 332 10.74 -20.28 -3.84
N TYR A 333 9.69 -19.85 -4.56
CA TYR A 333 8.37 -20.49 -4.54
C TYR A 333 8.41 -21.91 -5.12
N PHE A 334 9.07 -22.11 -6.27
CA PHE A 334 9.19 -23.42 -6.91
C PHE A 334 10.07 -24.40 -6.12
N ILE A 335 11.15 -23.92 -5.51
CA ILE A 335 11.98 -24.70 -4.58
C ILE A 335 11.16 -25.12 -3.36
N ALA A 336 10.29 -24.24 -2.84
CA ALA A 336 9.40 -24.58 -1.72
C ALA A 336 8.34 -25.62 -2.12
N LEU A 337 7.78 -25.53 -3.33
CA LEU A 337 6.90 -26.55 -3.93
C LEU A 337 7.61 -27.87 -4.25
N ARG A 338 8.95 -27.92 -4.24
CA ARG A 338 9.76 -29.06 -4.71
C ARG A 338 9.50 -29.40 -6.18
N ALA A 339 9.32 -28.38 -7.01
CA ALA A 339 9.04 -28.47 -8.44
C ALA A 339 10.27 -28.04 -9.29
N PRO A 340 11.27 -28.92 -9.51
CA PRO A 340 12.52 -28.57 -10.18
C PRO A 340 12.37 -28.21 -11.67
N LEU A 341 11.49 -28.87 -12.44
CA LEU A 341 11.27 -28.55 -13.85
C LEU A 341 10.61 -27.17 -13.99
N SER A 342 9.62 -26.88 -13.15
CA SER A 342 9.00 -25.56 -13.05
C SER A 342 9.98 -24.48 -12.61
N SER A 343 10.92 -24.81 -11.72
CA SER A 343 12.02 -23.92 -11.32
C SER A 343 12.90 -23.54 -12.51
N LEU A 344 13.31 -24.51 -13.32
CA LEU A 344 14.11 -24.26 -14.53
C LEU A 344 13.33 -23.45 -15.56
N PHE A 345 12.05 -23.79 -15.78
CA PHE A 345 11.19 -23.09 -16.73
C PHE A 345 10.98 -21.61 -16.34
N VAL A 346 10.71 -21.29 -15.06
CA VAL A 346 10.57 -19.89 -14.66
C VAL A 346 11.88 -19.11 -14.77
N ILE A 347 13.03 -19.73 -14.47
CA ILE A 347 14.33 -19.09 -14.66
C ILE A 347 14.53 -18.73 -16.14
N ALA A 348 14.22 -19.64 -17.07
CA ALA A 348 14.32 -19.37 -18.50
C ALA A 348 13.41 -18.21 -18.94
N VAL A 349 12.15 -18.18 -18.48
CA VAL A 349 11.19 -17.09 -18.74
C VAL A 349 11.71 -15.75 -18.18
N CYS A 350 12.23 -15.74 -16.96
CA CYS A 350 12.83 -14.56 -16.34
C CYS A 350 14.07 -14.07 -17.08
N LEU A 351 15.02 -14.95 -17.41
CA LEU A 351 16.24 -14.57 -18.12
C LEU A 351 15.92 -13.99 -19.50
N MET A 352 15.01 -14.60 -20.26
CA MET A 352 14.61 -14.10 -21.57
C MET A 352 14.00 -12.69 -21.51
N TYR A 353 13.08 -12.44 -20.58
CA TYR A 353 12.43 -11.14 -20.45
C TYR A 353 13.34 -10.07 -19.85
N TYR A 354 14.06 -10.39 -18.77
CA TYR A 354 14.91 -9.42 -18.09
C TYR A 354 16.19 -9.12 -18.86
N ASP A 355 16.78 -10.05 -19.64
CA ASP A 355 17.94 -9.71 -20.50
C ASP A 355 17.56 -8.70 -21.59
N GLN A 356 16.38 -8.87 -22.22
CA GLN A 356 15.87 -7.89 -23.18
C GLN A 356 15.65 -6.51 -22.53
N LYS A 357 14.98 -6.47 -21.36
CA LYS A 357 14.74 -5.20 -20.65
C LYS A 357 16.04 -4.55 -20.22
N ALA A 358 16.96 -5.31 -19.63
CA ALA A 358 18.28 -4.86 -19.22
C ALA A 358 19.10 -4.32 -20.40
N LYS A 359 19.05 -4.94 -21.59
CA LYS A 359 19.74 -4.41 -22.79
C LYS A 359 19.23 -3.03 -23.20
N LEU A 360 17.91 -2.80 -23.15
CA LEU A 360 17.32 -1.50 -23.47
C LEU A 360 17.68 -0.44 -22.40
N GLU A 361 17.66 -0.82 -21.13
CA GLU A 361 18.05 0.07 -20.03
C GLU A 361 19.56 0.39 -20.06
N GLU A 362 20.40 -0.60 -20.34
CA GLU A 362 21.85 -0.44 -20.52
C GLU A 362 22.16 0.51 -21.70
N ALA A 363 21.44 0.39 -22.82
CA ALA A 363 21.60 1.31 -23.95
C ALA A 363 21.25 2.76 -23.58
N LEU A 364 20.16 2.98 -22.83
CA LEU A 364 19.78 4.31 -22.33
C LEU A 364 20.78 4.86 -21.30
N MET A 365 21.37 3.99 -20.46
CA MET A 365 22.42 4.41 -19.53
C MET A 365 23.72 4.79 -20.25
N VAL A 366 24.11 4.07 -21.30
CA VAL A 366 25.26 4.44 -22.13
C VAL A 366 25.02 5.75 -22.87
N ASP A 367 23.83 5.97 -23.44
CA ASP A 367 23.45 7.25 -24.06
C ASP A 367 23.53 8.44 -23.09
N THR A 368 23.12 8.23 -21.83
CA THR A 368 23.03 9.33 -20.86
C THR A 368 24.33 9.57 -20.06
N PHE A 369 25.07 8.52 -19.72
CA PHE A 369 26.27 8.60 -18.88
C PHE A 369 27.59 8.31 -19.59
N GLY A 370 27.54 7.91 -20.88
CA GLY A 370 28.72 7.64 -21.70
C GLY A 370 29.71 6.68 -21.03
N ASP A 371 30.99 7.06 -21.06
CA ASP A 371 32.10 6.25 -20.55
C ASP A 371 31.90 5.80 -19.10
N GLY A 372 31.29 6.62 -18.24
CA GLY A 372 31.07 6.31 -16.82
C GLY A 372 30.19 5.08 -16.58
N TYR A 373 29.25 4.78 -17.50
CA TYR A 373 28.50 3.53 -17.45
C TYR A 373 29.28 2.37 -18.09
N THR A 374 30.05 2.62 -19.15
CA THR A 374 30.87 1.55 -19.76
C THR A 374 31.98 1.04 -18.82
N GLU A 375 32.57 1.92 -18.01
CA GLU A 375 33.54 1.54 -16.97
C GLU A 375 32.87 0.68 -15.89
N TYR A 376 31.68 1.06 -15.46
CA TYR A 376 30.87 0.27 -14.53
C TYR A 376 30.54 -1.12 -15.10
N MET A 377 30.18 -1.24 -16.38
CA MET A 377 29.96 -2.54 -17.05
C MET A 377 31.24 -3.40 -17.12
N LYS A 378 32.42 -2.79 -17.33
CA LYS A 378 33.71 -3.51 -17.31
C LYS A 378 34.03 -4.06 -15.92
N LYS A 379 33.68 -3.31 -14.87
CA LYS A 379 33.89 -3.64 -13.46
C LYS A 379 32.90 -4.70 -12.95
N VAL A 380 31.61 -4.57 -13.27
CA VAL A 380 30.53 -5.47 -12.84
C VAL A 380 30.06 -6.31 -14.02
N ARG A 381 30.76 -7.43 -14.23
CA ARG A 381 30.51 -8.32 -15.37
C ARG A 381 29.10 -8.93 -15.35
N TYR A 382 28.62 -9.34 -14.18
CA TYR A 382 27.35 -10.06 -14.02
C TYR A 382 26.11 -9.16 -14.14
N LYS A 383 25.10 -9.61 -14.90
CA LYS A 383 23.81 -8.92 -15.10
C LYS A 383 22.79 -9.23 -14.02
N PHE A 384 22.61 -10.51 -13.67
CA PHE A 384 21.56 -10.99 -12.78
C PHE A 384 22.07 -12.00 -11.75
N ILE A 385 22.89 -12.97 -12.16
CA ILE A 385 23.31 -14.09 -11.31
C ILE A 385 24.82 -13.97 -11.07
N PRO A 386 25.27 -13.70 -9.83
CA PRO A 386 26.69 -13.68 -9.49
C PRO A 386 27.37 -14.97 -9.98
N PHE A 387 28.52 -14.83 -10.64
CA PHE A 387 29.33 -15.94 -11.15
C PHE A 387 28.74 -16.77 -12.31
N VAL A 388 27.55 -16.43 -12.81
CA VAL A 388 26.92 -17.16 -13.94
C VAL A 388 26.57 -16.23 -15.11
N TYR A 389 25.83 -15.13 -14.86
CA TYR A 389 25.32 -14.28 -15.94
C TYR A 389 25.09 -12.83 -15.51
#